data_AF-A0AAD9IL59-F1
#
_entry.id   AF-A0AAD9IL59-F1
#
_cell.length_a   1.000
_cell.length_b   1.000
_cell.length_c   1.000
_cell.angle_alpha   90.00
_cell.angle_beta   90.00
_cell.angle_gamma   90.00
#
_symmetry.space_group_name_H-M   'P 1'
#
loop_
_entity.id
_entity.type
_entity.pdbx_description
1 polymer ?
#
loop_
_entity_poly.entity_id
_entity_poly.type
_entity_poly.pdbx_seq_one_letter_code
_entity_poly.pdbx_strand_id
1 'polypeptide(L)'
;MAEQEVPKRAEEGLFYRLKQKAFEECRAQGTAYADCCRGRTLSMAWKCRDEMAATRKLEELKQRWVAAGKPAEPEWDALLKDL
;
A
#
# COMPACT_ATOMS: atom_id res chain seq x y z
N MET A 1 0.80 -28.68 7.71
CA MET A 1 1.05 -27.27 7.33
C MET A 1 -0.16 -26.51 7.85
N ALA A 2 0.05 -25.59 8.81
CA ALA A 2 -1.04 -25.06 9.61
C ALA A 2 -1.86 -24.04 8.80
N GLU A 3 -3.00 -24.48 8.31
CA GLU A 3 -4.07 -23.65 7.77
C GLU A 3 -4.74 -22.92 8.95
N GLN A 4 -4.07 -21.91 9.51
CA GLN A 4 -4.69 -21.03 10.49
C GLN A 4 -5.58 -20.05 9.73
N GLU A 5 -6.86 -20.40 9.60
CA GLU A 5 -7.91 -19.50 9.19
C GLU A 5 -7.84 -18.25 10.10
N VAL A 6 -7.33 -17.15 9.54
CA VAL A 6 -7.13 -15.92 10.32
C VAL A 6 -8.51 -15.40 10.74
N PRO A 7 -8.77 -15.22 12.05
CA PRO A 7 -10.05 -14.67 12.48
C PRO A 7 -10.19 -13.24 11.91
N LYS A 8 -11.38 -12.87 11.43
CA LYS A 8 -11.63 -11.59 10.71
C LYS A 8 -11.03 -10.35 11.39
N ARG A 9 -11.05 -10.30 12.73
CA ARG A 9 -10.44 -9.22 13.52
C ARG A 9 -8.91 -9.15 13.39
N ALA A 10 -8.24 -10.30 13.28
CA ALA A 10 -6.81 -10.37 13.05
C ALA A 10 -6.45 -10.03 11.60
N GLU A 11 -7.30 -10.39 10.61
CA GLU A 11 -7.15 -9.93 9.22
C GLU A 11 -7.21 -8.40 9.14
N GLU A 12 -8.18 -7.75 9.81
CA GLU A 12 -8.29 -6.29 9.85
C GLU A 12 -7.06 -5.62 10.50
N GLY A 13 -6.54 -6.19 11.59
CA GLY A 13 -5.33 -5.72 12.25
C GLY A 13 -4.07 -5.87 11.38
N LEU A 14 -3.95 -6.99 10.67
CA LEU A 14 -2.90 -7.22 9.68
C LEU A 14 -3.00 -6.24 8.50
N PHE A 15 -4.22 -6.00 8.00
CA PHE A 15 -4.46 -5.06 6.91
C PHE A 15 -4.12 -3.62 7.31
N TYR A 16 -4.41 -3.24 8.56
CA TYR A 16 -4.03 -1.94 9.10
C TYR A 16 -2.51 -1.77 9.15
N ARG A 17 -1.79 -2.79 9.64
CA ARG A 17 -0.32 -2.80 9.68
C ARG A 17 0.29 -2.76 8.27
N LEU A 18 -0.26 -3.54 7.33
CA LEU A 18 0.10 -3.54 5.92
C LEU A 18 -0.04 -2.14 5.31
N LYS A 19 -1.18 -1.49 5.55
CA LYS A 19 -1.47 -0.14 5.09
C LYS A 19 -0.52 0.88 5.71
N GLN A 20 -0.21 0.79 7.00
CA GLN A 20 0.78 1.67 7.64
C GLN A 20 2.16 1.53 7.00
N LYS A 21 2.64 0.30 6.80
CA LYS A 21 3.96 0.06 6.18
C LYS A 21 4.04 0.54 4.74
N ALA A 22 3.02 0.23 3.93
CA ALA A 22 2.91 0.74 2.57
C ALA A 22 2.86 2.29 2.54
N PHE A 23 2.21 2.92 3.52
CA PHE A 23 2.22 4.37 3.64
C PHE A 23 3.59 4.94 4.02
N GLU A 24 4.37 4.26 4.86
CA GLU A 24 5.72 4.69 5.22
C GLU A 24 6.64 4.72 3.97
N GLU A 25 6.58 3.71 3.12
CA GLU A 25 7.37 3.66 1.87
C GLU A 25 6.86 4.64 0.81
N CYS A 26 5.54 4.69 0.60
CA CYS A 26 4.93 5.65 -0.32
C CYS A 26 4.97 7.10 0.20
N ARG A 27 5.45 7.34 1.43
CA ARG A 27 5.49 8.68 2.03
C ARG A 27 6.31 9.65 1.18
N ALA A 28 7.42 9.20 0.58
CA ALA A 28 8.23 10.02 -0.30
C ALA A 28 7.44 10.46 -1.55
N GLN A 29 6.72 9.54 -2.18
CA GLN A 29 5.88 9.81 -3.35
C GLN A 29 4.68 10.70 -3.01
N GLY A 30 4.03 10.46 -1.86
CA GLY A 30 2.94 11.30 -1.36
C GLY A 30 3.40 12.71 -1.00
N THR A 31 4.64 12.87 -0.52
CA THR A 31 5.24 14.19 -0.26
C THR A 31 5.53 14.92 -1.56
N ALA A 32 6.07 14.25 -2.58
CA ALA A 32 6.29 14.83 -3.91
C ALA A 32 4.97 15.26 -4.56
N TYR A 33 3.93 14.44 -4.44
CA TYR A 33 2.58 14.80 -4.89
C TYR A 33 2.06 16.03 -4.13
N ALA A 34 2.13 16.03 -2.80
CA ALA A 34 1.68 17.16 -1.98
C ALA A 34 2.43 18.46 -2.33
N ASP A 35 3.72 18.38 -2.65
CA ASP A 35 4.53 19.50 -3.11
C ASP A 35 4.09 19.98 -4.52
N CYS A 36 3.86 19.06 -5.46
CA CYS A 36 3.31 19.38 -6.78
C CYS A 36 1.94 20.07 -6.70
N CYS A 37 1.13 19.71 -5.71
CA CYS A 37 -0.19 20.28 -5.47
C CYS A 37 -0.14 21.62 -4.73
N ARG A 38 0.99 21.95 -4.09
CA ARG A 38 1.15 23.17 -3.30
C ARG A 38 1.10 24.39 -4.21
N GLY A 39 -0.05 25.06 -4.20
CA GLY A 39 -0.31 26.24 -5.03
C GLY A 39 -0.98 25.96 -6.38
N ARG A 40 -1.39 24.71 -6.67
CA ARG A 40 -2.13 24.34 -7.88
C ARG A 40 -3.49 23.77 -7.51
N THR A 41 -4.56 24.56 -7.64
CA THR A 41 -5.94 24.13 -7.35
C THR A 41 -6.65 23.52 -8.55
N LEU A 42 -6.38 24.00 -9.77
CA LEU A 42 -7.07 23.55 -10.99
C LEU A 42 -6.21 22.66 -11.90
N SER A 43 -4.89 22.88 -11.93
CA SER A 43 -3.96 22.16 -12.80
C SER A 43 -3.38 20.87 -12.20
N MET A 44 -3.67 20.60 -10.92
CA MET A 44 -3.21 19.44 -10.16
C MET A 44 -3.57 18.10 -10.83
N ALA A 45 -4.80 17.98 -11.33
CA ALA A 45 -5.29 16.75 -11.97
C ALA A 45 -4.50 16.33 -13.23
N TRP A 46 -3.81 17.28 -13.88
CA TRP A 46 -3.04 17.05 -15.10
C TRP A 46 -1.53 17.10 -14.87
N LYS A 47 -1.06 18.02 -14.02
CA LYS A 47 0.38 18.25 -13.78
C LYS A 47 0.98 17.34 -12.73
N CYS A 48 0.16 16.76 -11.85
CA CYS A 48 0.61 15.86 -10.78
C CYS A 48 0.03 14.43 -10.98
N ARG A 49 -0.35 14.09 -12.22
CA ARG A 49 -0.97 12.82 -12.58
C ARG A 49 0.01 11.64 -12.45
N ASP A 50 1.28 11.87 -12.80
CA ASP A 50 2.34 10.88 -12.70
C ASP A 50 2.62 10.51 -11.24
N GLU A 51 2.66 11.49 -10.35
CA GLU A 51 2.84 11.26 -8.91
C GLU A 51 1.61 10.59 -8.27
N MET A 52 0.40 10.82 -8.78
CA MET A 52 -0.79 10.07 -8.36
C MET A 52 -0.75 8.60 -8.78
N ALA A 53 -0.26 8.29 -9.99
CA ALA A 53 -0.23 6.91 -10.49
C ALA A 53 0.63 5.99 -9.60
N ALA A 54 1.67 6.54 -8.97
CA ALA A 54 2.56 5.82 -8.06
C ALA A 54 1.86 5.32 -6.78
N THR A 55 0.74 5.94 -6.37
CA THR A 55 0.01 5.55 -5.15
C THR A 55 -0.87 4.31 -5.30
N ARG A 56 -1.03 3.75 -6.53
CA ARG A 56 -1.85 2.56 -6.80
C ARG A 56 -1.25 1.22 -6.36
N LYS A 57 -0.02 1.21 -5.83
CA LYS A 57 0.69 -0.01 -5.41
C LYS A 57 0.03 -0.76 -4.25
N LEU A 58 -0.87 -0.11 -3.49
CA LEU A 58 -1.59 -0.71 -2.36
C LEU A 58 -2.53 -1.85 -2.80
N GLU A 59 -3.20 -1.71 -3.96
CA GLU A 59 -4.10 -2.75 -4.46
C GLU A 59 -3.32 -3.99 -4.92
N GLU A 60 -2.13 -3.78 -5.49
CA GLU A 60 -1.25 -4.86 -5.92
C GLU A 60 -0.71 -5.65 -4.71
N LEU A 61 -0.33 -4.94 -3.64
CA LEU A 61 0.10 -5.54 -2.39
C LEU A 61 -1.00 -6.40 -1.75
N LYS A 62 -2.26 -5.91 -1.79
CA LYS A 62 -3.43 -6.69 -1.35
C LYS A 62 -3.62 -7.95 -2.18
N GLN A 63 -3.47 -7.86 -3.51
CA GLN A 63 -3.57 -9.02 -4.40
C GLN A 63 -2.48 -10.06 -4.10
N ARG A 64 -1.24 -9.63 -3.88
CA ARG A 64 -0.13 -10.52 -3.49
C ARG A 64 -0.41 -11.21 -2.15
N TRP A 65 -0.96 -10.49 -1.16
CA TRP A 65 -1.33 -11.07 0.13
C TRP A 65 -2.46 -12.10 0.02
N VAL A 66 -3.46 -11.85 -0.82
CA VAL A 66 -4.52 -12.82 -1.12
C VAL A 66 -3.97 -14.04 -1.86
N ALA A 67 -3.07 -13.84 -2.84
CA ALA A 67 -2.41 -14.92 -3.57
C ALA A 67 -1.49 -15.78 -2.68
N ALA A 68 -0.90 -15.19 -1.63
CA ALA A 68 -0.10 -15.89 -0.63
C ALA A 68 -0.93 -16.74 0.36
N GLY A 69 -2.26 -16.78 0.22
CA GLY A 69 -3.14 -17.61 1.05
C GLY A 69 -3.43 -17.02 2.43
N LYS A 70 -3.31 -15.70 2.61
CA LYS A 70 -3.60 -14.98 3.86
C LYS A 70 -2.89 -15.57 5.10
N PRO A 71 -1.56 -15.68 5.09
CA PRO A 71 -0.84 -16.19 6.24
C PRO A 71 -1.04 -15.29 7.46
N ALA A 72 -1.20 -15.90 8.63
CA ALA A 72 -1.31 -15.19 9.91
C ALA A 72 -0.02 -14.41 10.25
N GLU A 73 1.13 -14.91 9.79
CA GLU A 73 2.44 -14.27 9.87
C GLU A 73 3.01 -14.19 8.44
N PRO A 74 2.70 -13.13 7.68
CA PRO A 74 3.28 -12.95 6.35
C PRO A 74 4.77 -12.58 6.44
N GLU A 75 5.57 -13.17 5.56
CA GLU A 75 6.95 -12.74 5.29
C GLU A 75 6.91 -11.36 4.61
N TRP A 76 7.02 -10.30 5.41
CA TRP A 76 6.88 -8.91 4.96
C TRP A 76 7.88 -8.53 3.87
N ASP A 77 9.13 -8.98 4.02
CA ASP A 77 10.20 -8.74 3.04
C ASP A 77 9.86 -9.31 1.66
N ALA A 78 9.21 -10.47 1.61
CA ALA A 78 8.82 -11.11 0.36
C ALA A 78 7.62 -10.42 -0.32
N LEU A 79 6.68 -9.88 0.46
CA LEU A 79 5.53 -9.15 -0.07
C LEU A 79 5.89 -7.75 -0.56
N LEU A 80 6.88 -7.12 0.07
CA LEU A 80 7.35 -5.77 -0.25
C LEU A 80 8.48 -5.77 -1.30
N LYS A 81 9.08 -6.92 -1.60
CA LYS A 81 10.04 -7.06 -2.69
C LYS A 81 9.37 -6.63 -4.00
N ASP A 82 9.95 -5.64 -4.67
CA ASP A 82 9.47 -4.99 -5.91
C ASP A 82 8.34 -3.94 -5.78
N LEU A 83 8.00 -3.46 -4.57
CA LEU A 83 7.20 -2.23 -4.43
C LEU A 83 8.07 -0.98 -4.61
#